data_AF-A0A1B7THZ7-F1
#
_entry.id   AF-A0A1B7THZ7-F1
#
_cell.length_a   1.000
_cell.length_b   1.000
_cell.length_c   1.000
_cell.angle_alpha   90.00
_cell.angle_beta   90.00
_cell.angle_gamma   90.00
#
_symmetry.space_group_name_H-M   'P 1'
#
loop_
_entity.id
_entity.type
_entity.pdbx_description
1 polymer ?
#
loop_
_entity_poly.entity_id
_entity_poly.type
_entity_poly.pdbx_seq_one_letter_code
_entity_poly.pdbx_strand_id
1 'polypeptide(L)'
;MDTKSFFKKKRKDKSSSSSTSGPLTKLKFYCQQCSKQLRDANALKQHNLSPQHLNKTAKLNPEIISNYNNILTSQFLNFLQKNGGLTAWQEANKVYNKFIIMERDHVHMVSTSFNNLSHFLGYLKKRDDVSILLKKPEGGENLIEDGEYSKYMIKLEDSSSKNKMIENEVNRLEEEKQRQDLLIKDMLLLQRERMKQEKEEEKEEDEKLKKEDNKTSKTKSVNISALNNNKKKILLKKIKNNINKKKKVSNLFQ
;
A
#
# COMPACT_ATOMS: atom_id res chain seq x y z
N MET A 1 -31.36 79.86 40.04
CA MET A 1 -29.99 80.21 39.65
C MET A 1 -29.10 79.20 40.37
N ASP A 2 -28.51 78.17 39.78
CA ASP A 2 -27.99 78.02 38.42
C ASP A 2 -28.04 76.57 37.92
N THR A 3 -28.23 76.47 36.61
CA THR A 3 -28.19 75.28 35.77
C THR A 3 -26.76 74.93 35.35
N LYS A 4 -26.24 73.74 35.68
CA LYS A 4 -25.09 73.12 34.99
C LYS A 4 -25.30 71.61 34.90
N SER A 5 -25.90 71.13 33.81
CA SER A 5 -25.26 70.77 32.54
C SER A 5 -24.81 69.30 32.52
N PHE A 6 -25.70 68.51 31.93
CA PHE A 6 -25.47 67.26 31.21
C PHE A 6 -24.05 67.10 30.64
N PHE A 7 -23.33 66.08 31.09
CA PHE A 7 -22.28 65.45 30.28
C PHE A 7 -22.56 63.95 30.15
N LYS A 8 -23.28 63.60 29.08
CA LYS A 8 -23.48 62.25 28.58
C LYS A 8 -22.12 61.72 28.08
N LYS A 9 -21.46 60.84 28.84
CA LYS A 9 -20.30 60.08 28.34
C LYS A 9 -20.79 59.11 27.25
N LYS A 10 -20.58 59.47 25.98
CA LYS A 10 -20.71 58.55 24.83
C LYS A 10 -19.74 57.39 25.03
N ARG A 11 -20.26 56.17 25.21
CA ARG A 11 -19.48 54.94 25.07
C ARG A 11 -19.11 54.83 23.58
N LYS A 12 -17.81 54.83 23.28
CA LYS A 12 -17.32 54.53 21.93
C LYS A 12 -17.40 53.02 21.74
N ASP A 13 -18.28 52.60 20.84
CA ASP A 13 -18.35 51.23 20.35
C ASP A 13 -17.03 50.89 19.64
N LYS A 14 -16.32 49.87 20.15
CA LYS A 14 -15.14 49.31 19.49
C LYS A 14 -15.60 48.29 18.45
N SER A 15 -15.93 48.76 17.26
CA SER A 15 -16.17 47.91 16.09
C SER A 15 -14.84 47.46 15.46
N SER A 16 -14.61 46.14 15.52
CA SER A 16 -14.02 45.27 14.50
C SER A 16 -12.88 45.78 13.58
N SER A 17 -11.70 45.21 13.84
CA SER A 17 -10.69 44.71 12.87
C SER A 17 -10.26 45.62 11.71
N SER A 18 -9.36 46.56 12.00
CA SER A 18 -8.37 47.01 11.02
C SER A 18 -7.10 46.16 11.19
N SER A 19 -6.85 45.24 10.27
CA SER A 19 -5.56 44.57 10.16
C SER A 19 -4.52 45.59 9.71
N THR A 20 -3.88 46.26 10.67
CA THR A 20 -2.70 47.08 10.40
C THR A 20 -1.61 46.13 9.92
N SER A 21 -1.42 46.05 8.61
CA SER A 21 -0.36 45.31 7.97
C SER A 21 0.97 45.97 8.32
N GLY A 22 1.55 45.57 9.46
CA GLY A 22 2.93 45.90 9.79
C GLY A 22 3.88 45.39 8.70
N PRO A 23 5.11 45.94 8.61
CA PRO A 23 6.09 45.45 7.66
C PRO A 23 6.22 43.93 7.82
N LEU A 24 6.07 43.18 6.71
CA LEU A 24 6.15 41.72 6.70
C LEU A 24 7.52 41.30 7.27
N THR A 25 7.55 40.99 8.57
CA THR A 25 8.76 40.50 9.24
C THR A 25 9.08 39.14 8.65
N LYS A 26 10.36 38.88 8.33
CA LYS A 26 10.82 37.55 7.88
C LYS A 26 10.34 36.49 8.89
N LEU A 27 9.38 35.68 8.47
CA LEU A 27 8.74 34.66 9.29
C LEU A 27 9.70 33.47 9.42
N LYS A 28 10.08 33.16 10.65
CA LYS A 28 10.92 31.99 10.97
C LYS A 28 10.17 30.93 11.79
N PHE A 29 9.07 31.31 12.45
CA PHE A 29 8.37 30.44 13.40
C PHE A 29 6.89 30.32 13.04
N TYR A 30 6.43 29.07 12.87
CA TYR A 30 5.06 28.72 12.51
C TYR A 30 4.62 27.47 13.27
N CYS A 31 3.37 27.47 13.76
CA CYS A 31 2.77 26.29 14.37
C CYS A 31 1.81 25.62 13.37
N GLN A 32 2.16 24.41 12.93
CA GLN A 32 1.34 23.62 11.99
C GLN A 32 -0.04 23.31 12.56
N GLN A 33 -0.10 22.91 13.84
CA GLN A 33 -1.32 22.51 14.53
C GLN A 33 -2.35 23.64 14.70
N CYS A 34 -1.87 24.87 14.88
CA CYS A 34 -2.72 26.03 15.08
C CYS A 34 -2.88 26.87 13.81
N SER A 35 -2.17 26.51 12.74
CA SER A 35 -1.96 27.32 11.54
C SER A 35 -1.62 28.78 11.88
N LYS A 36 -0.77 28.96 12.90
CA LYS A 36 -0.49 30.27 13.50
C LYS A 36 0.96 30.66 13.28
N GLN A 37 1.14 31.81 12.65
CA GLN A 37 2.44 32.46 12.51
C GLN A 37 2.87 33.11 13.82
N LEU A 38 4.15 32.98 14.16
CA LEU A 38 4.73 33.43 15.42
C LEU A 38 5.96 34.30 15.13
N ARG A 39 6.09 35.38 15.91
CA ARG A 39 7.08 36.44 15.67
C ARG A 39 8.51 35.95 15.88
N ASP A 40 8.76 35.24 16.98
CA ASP A 40 10.08 34.81 17.41
C ASP A 40 10.04 33.45 18.14
N ALA A 41 11.22 32.96 18.54
CA ALA A 41 11.36 31.69 19.25
C ALA A 41 10.67 31.69 20.61
N ASN A 42 10.62 32.83 21.28
CA ASN A 42 9.98 32.96 22.60
C ASN A 42 8.46 32.89 22.47
N ALA A 43 7.89 33.53 21.45
CA ALA A 43 6.48 33.43 21.11
C ALA A 43 6.08 31.98 20.80
N LEU A 44 6.93 31.21 20.11
CA LEU A 44 6.68 29.79 19.88
C LEU A 44 6.70 28.97 21.17
N LYS A 45 7.68 29.20 22.06
CA LYS A 45 7.73 28.52 23.37
C LYS A 45 6.48 28.81 24.21
N GLN A 46 6.10 30.07 24.33
CA GLN A 46 4.90 30.47 25.06
C GLN A 46 3.62 29.95 24.38
N HIS A 47 3.57 29.91 23.05
CA HIS A 47 2.46 29.33 22.32
C HIS A 47 2.27 27.84 22.64
N ASN A 48 3.34 27.07 22.65
CA ASN A 48 3.29 25.63 22.96
C ASN A 48 2.84 25.35 24.39
N LEU A 49 3.16 26.25 25.33
CA LEU A 49 2.70 26.18 26.73
C LEU A 49 1.27 26.69 26.94
N SER A 50 0.67 27.34 25.94
CA SER A 50 -0.67 27.92 26.04
C SER A 50 -1.74 26.81 26.14
N PRO A 51 -2.77 26.98 26.99
CA PRO A 51 -3.84 26.00 27.13
C PRO A 51 -4.58 25.73 25.82
N GLN A 52 -4.67 26.72 24.92
CA GLN A 52 -5.28 26.54 23.61
C GLN A 52 -4.50 25.56 22.72
N HIS A 53 -3.17 25.64 22.75
CA HIS A 53 -2.32 24.71 22.01
C HIS A 53 -2.42 23.32 22.63
N LEU A 54 -2.26 23.20 23.94
CA LEU A 54 -2.34 21.92 24.66
C LEU A 54 -3.69 21.22 24.44
N ASN A 55 -4.80 21.95 24.51
CA ASN A 55 -6.13 21.40 24.24
C ASN A 55 -6.29 20.91 22.80
N LYS A 56 -5.69 21.60 21.83
CA LYS A 56 -5.69 21.14 20.43
C LYS A 56 -4.85 19.89 20.27
N THR A 57 -3.69 19.82 20.91
CA THR A 57 -2.80 18.65 20.87
C THR A 57 -3.45 17.44 21.56
N ALA A 58 -4.14 17.64 22.68
CA ALA A 58 -4.85 16.57 23.38
C ALA A 58 -6.03 16.00 22.58
N LYS A 59 -6.63 16.80 21.70
CA LYS A 59 -7.72 16.38 20.80
C LYS A 59 -7.23 15.82 19.47
N LEU A 60 -5.91 15.67 19.27
CA LEU A 60 -5.38 15.11 18.05
C LEU A 60 -5.67 13.63 17.96
N ASN A 61 -6.33 13.24 16.86
CA ASN A 61 -6.44 11.83 16.51
C ASN A 61 -5.05 11.30 16.08
N PRO A 62 -4.70 10.07 16.45
CA PRO A 62 -3.42 9.46 16.06
C PRO A 62 -3.27 9.38 14.54
N GLU A 63 -4.37 9.27 13.80
CA GLU A 63 -4.40 9.28 12.33
C GLU A 63 -3.83 10.57 11.72
N ILE A 64 -4.04 11.72 12.38
CA ILE A 64 -3.52 13.02 11.91
C ILE A 64 -1.99 13.03 12.03
N ILE A 65 -1.45 12.45 13.11
CA ILE A 65 0.00 12.32 13.31
C ILE A 65 0.59 11.39 12.26
N SER A 66 -0.07 10.26 11.98
CA SER A 66 0.33 9.35 10.90
C SER A 66 0.30 10.03 9.52
N ASN A 67 -0.66 10.91 9.28
CA ASN A 67 -0.70 11.71 8.05
C ASN A 67 0.51 12.66 7.97
N TYR A 68 0.83 13.39 9.04
CA TYR A 68 2.04 14.22 9.08
C TYR A 68 3.32 13.42 8.87
N ASN A 69 3.41 12.21 9.42
CA ASN A 69 4.53 11.30 9.19
C ASN A 69 4.67 10.97 7.70
N ASN A 70 3.55 10.62 7.04
CA ASN A 70 3.54 10.31 5.61
C ASN A 70 3.92 11.53 4.76
N ILE A 71 3.36 12.70 5.05
CA ILE A 71 3.69 13.94 4.33
C ILE A 71 5.18 14.26 4.46
N LEU A 72 5.73 14.21 5.69
CA LEU A 72 7.15 14.43 5.94
C LEU A 72 8.01 13.45 5.15
N THR A 73 7.70 12.15 5.21
CA THR A 73 8.45 11.13 4.48
C THR A 73 8.43 11.39 2.98
N SER A 74 7.25 11.60 2.39
CA SER A 74 7.12 11.86 0.95
C SER A 74 7.86 13.13 0.52
N GLN A 75 7.71 14.23 1.26
CA GLN A 75 8.40 15.49 0.97
C GLN A 75 9.92 15.35 1.06
N PHE A 76 10.42 14.68 2.12
CA PHE A 76 11.85 14.47 2.33
C PHE A 76 12.46 13.61 1.22
N LEU A 77 11.79 12.55 0.78
CA LEU A 77 12.27 11.68 -0.29
C LEU A 77 12.26 12.37 -1.65
N ASN A 78 11.20 13.11 -1.96
CA ASN A 78 11.14 13.94 -3.16
C ASN A 78 12.28 14.96 -3.17
N PHE A 79 12.56 15.58 -2.03
CA PHE A 79 13.68 16.50 -1.89
C PHE A 79 15.03 15.81 -2.10
N LEU A 80 15.22 14.63 -1.50
CA LEU A 80 16.45 13.85 -1.65
C LEU A 80 16.68 13.43 -3.10
N GLN A 81 15.64 13.00 -3.79
CA GLN A 81 15.69 12.64 -5.22
C GLN A 81 16.09 13.85 -6.09
N LYS A 82 15.46 15.01 -5.87
CA LYS A 82 15.76 16.25 -6.61
C LYS A 82 17.20 16.76 -6.38
N ASN A 83 17.75 16.55 -5.19
CA ASN A 83 19.06 17.06 -4.79
C ASN A 83 20.21 16.07 -5.03
N GLY A 84 20.03 15.10 -5.94
CA GLY A 84 21.09 14.18 -6.34
C GLY A 84 21.36 13.05 -5.34
N GLY A 85 20.42 12.76 -4.45
CA GLY A 85 20.53 11.67 -3.48
C GLY A 85 20.59 10.27 -4.09
N LEU A 86 20.23 10.11 -5.37
CA LEU A 86 20.44 8.85 -6.12
C LEU A 86 21.92 8.65 -6.50
N THR A 87 22.64 9.74 -6.76
CA THR A 87 23.99 9.68 -7.36
C THR A 87 25.08 9.75 -6.29
N ALA A 88 24.95 10.68 -5.34
CA ALA A 88 25.98 10.99 -4.36
C ALA A 88 25.55 10.64 -2.93
N TRP A 89 26.53 10.23 -2.12
CA TRP A 89 26.38 10.14 -0.67
C TRP A 89 26.33 11.53 -0.06
N GLN A 90 25.35 11.80 0.79
CA GLN A 90 25.17 13.10 1.43
C GLN A 90 25.03 12.93 2.94
N GLU A 91 25.58 13.85 3.73
CA GLU A 91 25.42 13.79 5.19
C GLU A 91 23.96 14.09 5.58
N ALA A 92 23.34 13.22 6.38
CA ALA A 92 21.91 13.28 6.65
C ALA A 92 21.48 14.58 7.36
N ASN A 93 22.27 15.06 8.33
CA ASN A 93 22.05 16.37 8.97
C ASN A 93 22.04 17.52 7.96
N LYS A 94 22.98 17.54 7.02
CA LYS A 94 23.07 18.59 5.99
C LYS A 94 21.88 18.54 5.05
N VAL A 95 21.46 17.34 4.64
CA VAL A 95 20.27 17.13 3.79
C VAL A 95 19.03 17.64 4.50
N TYR A 96 18.82 17.28 5.77
CA TYR A 96 17.64 17.70 6.52
C TYR A 96 17.58 19.21 6.74
N ASN A 97 18.70 19.85 7.08
CA ASN A 97 18.76 21.31 7.19
C ASN A 97 18.46 22.01 5.86
N LYS A 98 18.97 21.46 4.75
CA LYS A 98 18.70 21.98 3.41
C LYS A 98 17.23 21.80 3.02
N PHE A 99 16.62 20.67 3.40
CA PHE A 99 15.19 20.40 3.21
C PHE A 99 14.32 21.47 3.87
N ILE A 100 14.58 21.78 5.15
CA ILE A 100 13.86 22.82 5.90
C ILE A 100 13.98 24.20 5.25
N ILE A 101 15.16 24.54 4.72
CA ILE A 101 15.42 25.88 4.17
C ILE A 101 14.83 26.05 2.77
N MET A 102 14.83 25.00 1.95
CA MET A 102 14.42 25.08 0.56
C MET A 102 12.91 24.94 0.35
N GLU A 103 12.27 24.01 1.06
CA GLU A 103 10.84 23.77 0.94
C GLU A 103 10.08 24.70 1.90
N ARG A 104 9.25 25.61 1.37
CA ARG A 104 8.56 26.60 2.23
C ARG A 104 7.44 26.01 3.07
N ASP A 105 6.75 25.02 2.52
CA ASP A 105 5.60 24.35 3.12
C ASP A 105 5.95 22.94 3.60
N HIS A 106 7.18 22.77 4.12
CA HIS A 106 7.60 21.50 4.68
C HIS A 106 6.96 21.25 6.05
N VAL A 107 6.62 20.00 6.32
CA VAL A 107 6.26 19.59 7.68
C VAL A 107 7.53 19.49 8.51
N HIS A 108 7.63 20.27 9.59
CA HIS A 108 8.75 20.12 10.52
C HIS A 108 8.57 18.85 11.35
N MET A 109 9.68 18.15 11.65
CA MET A 109 9.70 16.91 12.44
C MET A 109 9.10 17.06 13.86
N VAL A 110 8.99 18.28 14.37
CA VAL A 110 8.29 18.56 15.66
C VAL A 110 6.78 18.28 15.58
N SER A 111 6.21 18.27 14.36
CA SER A 111 4.79 17.97 14.14
C SER A 111 4.53 16.49 13.85
N THR A 112 5.56 15.65 13.87
CA THR A 112 5.48 14.21 13.60
C THR A 112 5.76 13.40 14.87
N SER A 113 5.65 12.07 14.80
CA SER A 113 6.00 11.19 15.92
C SER A 113 7.51 11.04 16.14
N PHE A 114 8.34 11.67 15.32
CA PHE A 114 9.79 11.50 15.35
C PHE A 114 10.44 12.56 16.26
N ASN A 115 11.07 12.11 17.34
CA ASN A 115 11.69 13.03 18.31
C ASN A 115 13.03 13.60 17.83
N ASN A 116 13.76 12.84 17.01
CA ASN A 116 15.08 13.21 16.51
C ASN A 116 15.28 12.69 15.09
N LEU A 117 16.25 13.29 14.37
CA LEU A 117 16.54 12.92 12.98
C LEU A 117 16.96 11.46 12.87
N SER A 118 17.68 10.97 13.87
CA SER A 118 18.11 9.58 13.93
C SER A 118 16.93 8.60 13.94
N HIS A 119 15.91 8.85 14.76
CA HIS A 119 14.69 8.05 14.82
C HIS A 119 13.98 8.07 13.46
N PHE A 120 13.89 9.24 12.84
CA PHE A 120 13.31 9.36 11.49
C PHE A 120 14.07 8.52 10.45
N LEU A 121 15.40 8.61 10.42
CA LEU A 121 16.22 7.81 9.50
C LEU A 121 16.16 6.31 9.80
N GLY A 122 16.10 5.93 11.07
CA GLY A 122 15.88 4.55 11.50
C GLY A 122 14.51 4.02 11.07
N TYR A 123 13.48 4.87 11.12
CA TYR A 123 12.16 4.55 10.58
C TYR A 123 12.20 4.36 9.06
N LEU A 124 12.85 5.28 8.32
CA LEU A 124 13.01 5.15 6.87
C LEU A 124 13.76 3.88 6.48
N LYS A 125 14.79 3.49 7.24
CA LYS A 125 15.54 2.26 7.01
C LYS A 125 14.70 1.00 7.18
N LYS A 126 13.72 1.02 8.08
CA LYS A 126 12.82 -0.12 8.37
C LYS A 126 11.65 -0.22 7.39
N ARG A 127 11.42 0.82 6.58
CA ARG A 127 10.26 0.91 5.71
C ARG A 127 10.57 0.23 4.37
N ASP A 128 9.76 -0.74 3.98
CA ASP A 128 9.99 -1.54 2.75
C ASP A 128 9.71 -0.73 1.47
N ASP A 129 8.87 0.30 1.57
CA ASP A 129 8.46 1.14 0.45
C ASP A 129 9.65 1.90 -0.18
N VAL A 130 10.70 2.15 0.61
CA VAL A 130 11.80 3.03 0.23
C VAL A 130 13.14 2.50 0.72
N SER A 131 13.95 2.03 -0.21
CA SER A 131 15.32 1.64 0.08
C SER A 131 16.22 2.86 0.27
N ILE A 132 16.45 3.27 1.52
CA ILE A 132 17.54 4.19 1.86
C ILE A 132 18.77 3.42 2.33
N LEU A 133 19.94 3.84 1.85
CA LEU A 133 21.23 3.34 2.29
C LEU A 133 21.85 4.34 3.27
N LEU A 134 22.28 3.83 4.42
CA LEU A 134 22.97 4.59 5.45
C LEU A 134 24.40 4.05 5.62
N LYS A 135 25.40 4.89 5.41
CA LYS A 135 26.82 4.55 5.55
C LYS A 135 27.46 5.34 6.70
N LYS A 136 28.23 4.66 7.56
CA LYS A 136 29.06 5.31 8.60
C LYS A 136 30.19 6.10 7.92
N PRO A 137 30.52 7.33 8.36
CA PRO A 137 31.63 8.10 7.80
C PRO A 137 32.97 7.41 8.06
N GLU A 138 33.85 7.34 7.05
CA GLU A 138 35.08 6.52 7.06
C GLU A 138 36.25 7.05 7.92
N GLY A 139 36.03 8.08 8.75
CA GLY A 139 37.03 8.61 9.68
C GLY A 139 36.56 8.69 11.13
N GLY A 140 35.36 8.17 11.43
CA GLY A 140 34.80 8.14 12.77
C GLY A 140 35.08 6.79 13.44
N GLU A 141 36.25 6.67 14.04
CA GLU A 141 36.63 5.54 14.89
C GLU A 141 35.59 5.37 16.00
N ASN A 142 34.80 4.28 15.96
CA ASN A 142 34.07 3.63 17.06
C ASN A 142 33.16 4.45 18.01
N LEU A 143 32.96 5.75 17.78
CA LEU A 143 32.26 6.68 18.68
C LEU A 143 30.81 6.95 18.31
N ILE A 144 30.34 6.41 17.18
CA ILE A 144 28.95 6.58 16.77
C ILE A 144 28.16 5.42 17.39
N GLU A 145 27.46 5.71 18.49
CA GLU A 145 26.55 4.77 19.13
C GLU A 145 25.54 4.21 18.11
N ASP A 146 25.25 2.92 18.23
CA ASP A 146 24.28 2.26 17.37
C ASP A 146 22.90 2.89 17.59
N GLY A 147 22.45 3.67 16.60
CA GLY A 147 21.20 4.43 16.67
C GLY A 147 21.34 5.92 16.38
N GLU A 148 22.55 6.51 16.40
CA GLU A 148 22.75 7.93 16.09
C GLU A 148 22.97 8.17 14.57
N TYR A 149 21.92 8.01 13.76
CA TYR A 149 21.99 8.15 12.30
C TYR A 149 22.19 9.59 11.79
N SER A 150 22.14 10.61 12.65
CA SER A 150 22.25 12.02 12.25
C SER A 150 23.55 12.35 11.50
N LYS A 151 24.67 11.69 11.86
CA LYS A 151 26.00 11.87 11.25
C LYS A 151 26.26 10.93 10.07
N TYR A 152 25.30 10.08 9.71
CA TYR A 152 25.49 9.09 8.66
C TYR A 152 25.36 9.74 7.28
N MET A 153 25.96 9.09 6.31
CA MET A 153 25.76 9.40 4.90
C MET A 153 24.50 8.69 4.42
N ILE A 154 23.55 9.44 3.88
CA ILE A 154 22.34 8.95 3.24
C ILE A 154 22.52 8.92 1.73
N LYS A 155 22.03 7.84 1.12
CA LYS A 155 21.86 7.70 -0.32
C LYS A 155 20.52 7.01 -0.57
N LEU A 156 19.79 7.47 -1.58
CA LEU A 156 18.55 6.83 -2.00
C LEU A 156 18.90 5.75 -3.04
N GLU A 157 18.44 4.52 -2.81
CA GLU A 157 18.56 3.46 -3.80
C GLU A 157 17.48 3.65 -4.86
N ASP A 158 17.84 3.49 -6.14
CA ASP A 158 16.89 3.65 -7.22
C ASP A 158 15.96 2.43 -7.32
N SER A 159 14.79 2.53 -6.70
CA SER A 159 13.73 1.53 -6.85
C SER A 159 13.26 1.40 -8.30
N SER A 160 13.51 2.38 -9.19
CA SER A 160 13.16 2.26 -10.62
C SER A 160 13.89 1.10 -11.29
N SER A 161 15.15 0.86 -10.92
CA SER A 161 15.93 -0.25 -11.47
C SER A 161 15.41 -1.61 -11.01
N LYS A 162 14.97 -1.71 -9.75
CA LYS A 162 14.33 -2.93 -9.21
C LYS A 162 12.93 -3.13 -9.76
N ASN A 163 12.12 -2.07 -9.84
CA ASN A 163 10.76 -2.12 -10.37
C ASN A 163 10.75 -2.48 -11.86
N LYS A 164 11.68 -1.95 -12.66
CA LYS A 164 11.84 -2.36 -14.06
C LYS A 164 12.22 -3.82 -14.20
N MET A 165 13.08 -4.34 -13.32
CA MET A 165 13.43 -5.77 -13.33
C MET A 165 12.23 -6.65 -12.98
N ILE A 166 11.45 -6.26 -11.97
CA ILE A 166 10.22 -6.97 -11.58
C ILE A 166 9.18 -6.89 -12.69
N GLU A 167 8.97 -5.72 -13.28
CA GLU A 167 8.02 -5.51 -14.38
C GLU A 167 8.39 -6.32 -15.62
N ASN A 168 9.69 -6.36 -15.97
CA ASN A 168 10.18 -7.22 -17.05
C ASN A 168 9.96 -8.71 -16.75
N GLU A 169 10.19 -9.14 -15.51
CA GLU A 169 9.98 -10.54 -15.11
C GLU A 169 8.50 -10.93 -15.13
N VAL A 170 7.62 -10.04 -14.64
CA VAL A 170 6.17 -10.22 -14.69
C VAL A 170 5.68 -10.32 -16.14
N ASN A 171 6.15 -9.45 -17.03
CA ASN A 171 5.82 -9.50 -18.45
C ASN A 171 6.27 -10.82 -19.09
N ARG A 172 7.49 -11.30 -18.78
CA ARG A 172 7.98 -12.60 -19.30
C ARG A 172 7.11 -13.78 -18.82
N LEU A 173 6.72 -13.78 -17.56
CA LEU A 173 5.85 -14.81 -16.99
C LEU A 173 4.44 -14.77 -17.59
N GLU A 174 3.91 -13.58 -17.87
CA GLU A 174 2.63 -13.42 -18.55
C GLU A 174 2.66 -13.93 -19.98
N GLU A 175 3.72 -13.64 -20.74
CA GLU A 175 3.90 -14.20 -22.09
C GLU A 175 4.01 -15.73 -22.08
N GLU A 176 4.73 -16.30 -21.11
CA GLU A 176 4.84 -17.75 -20.95
C GLU A 176 3.50 -18.39 -20.62
N LYS A 177 2.74 -17.78 -19.69
CA LYS A 177 1.40 -18.23 -19.34
C LYS A 177 0.44 -18.17 -20.54
N GLN A 178 0.49 -17.09 -21.33
CA GLN A 178 -0.31 -16.97 -22.55
C GLN A 178 0.04 -18.07 -23.56
N ARG A 179 1.32 -18.40 -23.74
CA ARG A 179 1.74 -19.53 -24.59
C ARG A 179 1.20 -20.87 -24.10
N GLN A 180 1.26 -21.13 -22.79
CA GLN A 180 0.72 -22.35 -22.21
C GLN A 180 -0.81 -22.44 -22.39
N ASP A 181 -1.53 -21.34 -22.17
CA ASP A 181 -2.99 -21.29 -22.34
C ASP A 181 -3.42 -21.57 -23.79
N LEU A 182 -2.66 -21.06 -24.78
CA LEU A 182 -2.89 -21.37 -26.19
C LEU A 182 -2.68 -22.86 -26.49
N LEU A 183 -1.59 -23.46 -26.01
CA LEU A 183 -1.31 -24.89 -26.21
C LEU A 183 -2.39 -25.77 -25.57
N ILE A 184 -2.86 -25.41 -24.38
CA ILE A 184 -3.95 -26.13 -23.69
C ILE A 184 -5.24 -26.03 -24.52
N LYS A 185 -5.55 -24.85 -25.07
CA LYS A 185 -6.72 -24.64 -25.91
C LYS A 185 -6.69 -25.47 -27.19
N ASP A 186 -5.54 -25.55 -27.86
CA ASP A 186 -5.38 -26.36 -29.07
C ASP A 186 -5.50 -27.87 -28.76
N MET A 187 -4.91 -28.33 -27.66
CA MET A 187 -5.08 -29.72 -27.20
C MET A 187 -6.55 -30.06 -26.94
N LEU A 188 -7.30 -29.16 -26.29
CA LEU A 188 -8.74 -29.31 -26.02
C LEU A 188 -9.56 -29.35 -27.31
N LEU A 189 -9.22 -28.53 -28.32
CA LEU A 189 -9.86 -28.54 -29.64
C LEU A 189 -9.66 -29.87 -30.34
N LEU A 190 -8.41 -30.36 -30.42
CA LEU A 190 -8.08 -31.66 -31.01
C LEU A 190 -8.77 -32.82 -30.29
N GLN A 191 -8.90 -32.75 -28.97
CA GLN A 191 -9.64 -33.75 -28.20
C GLN A 191 -11.14 -33.68 -28.49
N ARG A 192 -11.70 -32.48 -28.64
CA ARG A 192 -13.11 -32.28 -29.00
C ARG A 192 -13.41 -32.78 -30.42
N GLU A 193 -12.50 -32.60 -31.36
CA GLU A 193 -12.62 -33.11 -32.73
C GLU A 193 -12.55 -34.64 -32.77
N ARG A 194 -11.59 -35.26 -32.06
CA ARG A 194 -11.55 -36.72 -31.90
C ARG A 194 -12.83 -37.29 -31.29
N MET A 195 -13.33 -36.67 -30.22
CA MET A 195 -14.61 -37.07 -29.60
C MET A 195 -15.83 -36.85 -30.52
N LYS A 196 -15.75 -35.98 -31.53
CA LYS A 196 -16.81 -35.82 -32.54
C LYS A 196 -16.69 -36.89 -33.62
N GLN A 197 -15.48 -37.19 -34.09
CA GLN A 197 -15.20 -38.25 -35.05
C GLN A 197 -15.61 -39.61 -34.48
N GLU A 198 -15.22 -39.93 -33.24
CA GLU A 198 -15.66 -41.16 -32.55
C GLU A 198 -17.19 -41.26 -32.44
N LYS A 199 -17.88 -40.12 -32.24
CA LYS A 199 -19.36 -40.07 -32.21
C LYS A 199 -20.01 -40.11 -33.59
N GLU A 200 -19.32 -39.68 -34.64
CA GLU A 200 -19.80 -39.80 -36.02
C GLU A 200 -19.57 -41.22 -36.52
N GLU A 201 -18.45 -41.86 -36.18
CA GLU A 201 -18.16 -43.26 -36.42
C GLU A 201 -19.14 -44.18 -35.66
N GLU A 202 -19.42 -43.92 -34.36
CA GLU A 202 -20.46 -44.65 -33.62
C GLU A 202 -21.85 -44.48 -34.26
N LYS A 203 -22.17 -43.31 -34.81
CA LYS A 203 -23.44 -43.07 -35.51
C LYS A 203 -23.51 -43.78 -36.86
N GLU A 204 -22.42 -43.82 -37.62
CA GLU A 204 -22.33 -44.54 -38.89
C GLU A 204 -22.34 -46.06 -38.70
N GLU A 205 -21.75 -46.57 -37.62
CA GLU A 205 -21.87 -47.98 -37.23
C GLU A 205 -23.29 -48.31 -36.76
N ASP A 206 -23.93 -47.45 -35.96
CA ASP A 206 -25.35 -47.59 -35.58
C ASP A 206 -26.30 -47.50 -36.79
N GLU A 207 -25.97 -46.73 -37.83
CA GLU A 207 -26.76 -46.64 -39.07
C GLU A 207 -26.55 -47.87 -39.99
N LYS A 208 -25.36 -48.49 -39.94
CA LYS A 208 -25.09 -49.76 -40.63
C LYS A 208 -25.77 -50.95 -39.92
N LEU A 209 -25.79 -51.00 -38.59
CA LEU A 209 -26.55 -52.03 -37.85
C LEU A 209 -28.07 -51.92 -38.09
N LYS A 210 -28.62 -50.71 -38.26
CA LYS A 210 -30.05 -50.52 -38.58
C LYS A 210 -30.46 -50.95 -40.01
N LYS A 211 -29.50 -51.17 -40.91
CA LYS A 211 -29.77 -51.69 -42.27
C LYS A 211 -29.78 -53.22 -42.34
N GLU A 212 -29.23 -53.92 -41.34
CA GLU A 212 -29.27 -55.40 -41.27
C GLU A 212 -30.49 -55.95 -40.52
N ASP A 213 -31.12 -55.18 -39.63
CA ASP A 213 -32.29 -55.62 -38.84
C ASP A 213 -33.63 -55.68 -39.62
N ASN A 214 -33.67 -55.28 -40.90
CA ASN A 214 -34.89 -55.35 -41.73
C ASN A 214 -35.04 -56.63 -42.56
N LYS A 215 -34.27 -57.68 -42.24
CA LYS A 215 -34.55 -59.06 -42.66
C LYS A 215 -34.36 -60.00 -41.48
N THR A 216 -35.44 -60.18 -40.72
CA THR A 216 -36.05 -61.48 -40.34
C THR A 216 -36.71 -61.33 -38.97
N SER A 217 -37.96 -60.89 -38.99
CA SER A 217 -38.92 -61.17 -37.95
C SER A 217 -39.08 -62.68 -37.77
N LYS A 218 -38.66 -63.23 -36.62
CA LYS A 218 -39.29 -64.38 -35.96
C LYS A 218 -38.83 -64.49 -34.49
N THR A 219 -39.75 -64.06 -33.64
CA THR A 219 -40.01 -64.51 -32.26
C THR A 219 -39.12 -65.64 -31.71
N LYS A 220 -38.47 -65.36 -30.57
CA LYS A 220 -38.41 -66.25 -29.39
C LYS A 220 -37.96 -65.45 -28.15
N SER A 221 -38.89 -65.31 -27.23
CA SER A 221 -38.72 -64.81 -25.86
C SER A 221 -37.85 -65.75 -25.03
N VAL A 222 -36.83 -65.25 -24.31
CA VAL A 222 -36.48 -65.65 -22.93
C VAL A 222 -35.68 -64.50 -22.26
N ASN A 223 -36.12 -64.13 -21.06
CA ASN A 223 -35.47 -63.18 -20.13
C ASN A 223 -34.14 -63.70 -19.58
N ILE A 224 -33.11 -62.84 -19.49
CA ILE A 224 -32.05 -62.95 -18.47
C ILE A 224 -31.84 -61.58 -17.82
N SER A 225 -32.69 -61.31 -16.83
CA SER A 225 -32.55 -60.25 -15.85
C SER A 225 -31.58 -60.69 -14.74
N ALA A 226 -30.27 -60.60 -14.96
CA ALA A 226 -29.27 -60.61 -13.90
C ALA A 226 -27.89 -60.31 -14.51
N LEU A 227 -27.25 -59.19 -14.13
CA LEU A 227 -25.78 -59.04 -13.92
C LEU A 227 -25.28 -57.59 -13.83
N ASN A 228 -26.14 -56.56 -13.81
CA ASN A 228 -25.65 -55.16 -13.80
C ASN A 228 -25.57 -54.47 -12.41
N ASN A 229 -25.64 -55.22 -11.31
CA ASN A 229 -25.64 -54.63 -9.96
C ASN A 229 -24.24 -54.51 -9.29
N ASN A 230 -23.21 -55.16 -9.83
CA ASN A 230 -21.88 -55.15 -9.19
C ASN A 230 -21.04 -53.91 -9.54
N LYS A 231 -21.15 -53.36 -10.76
CA LYS A 231 -20.36 -52.19 -11.16
C LYS A 231 -20.84 -50.89 -10.50
N LYS A 232 -22.16 -50.72 -10.28
CA LYS A 232 -22.71 -49.55 -9.55
C LYS A 232 -22.34 -49.55 -8.06
N LYS A 233 -22.30 -50.72 -7.39
CA LYS A 233 -21.89 -50.82 -5.97
C LYS A 233 -20.40 -50.48 -5.75
N ILE A 234 -19.54 -50.79 -6.71
CA ILE A 234 -18.09 -50.51 -6.62
C ILE A 234 -17.81 -49.01 -6.80
N LEU A 235 -18.50 -48.33 -7.73
CA LEU A 235 -18.35 -46.88 -7.92
C LEU A 235 -18.85 -46.07 -6.70
N LEU A 236 -19.99 -46.47 -6.13
CA LEU A 236 -20.57 -45.78 -4.97
C LEU A 236 -19.74 -45.96 -3.68
N LYS A 237 -19.04 -47.09 -3.51
CA LYS A 237 -18.08 -47.30 -2.40
C LYS A 237 -16.82 -46.44 -2.55
N LYS A 238 -16.29 -46.26 -3.77
CA LYS A 238 -15.14 -45.39 -4.02
C LYS A 238 -15.45 -43.91 -3.77
N ILE A 239 -16.65 -43.45 -4.14
CA ILE A 239 -17.07 -42.06 -3.92
C ILE A 239 -17.29 -41.78 -2.41
N LYS A 240 -17.93 -42.68 -1.66
CA LYS A 240 -18.12 -42.53 -0.20
C LYS A 240 -16.80 -42.53 0.59
N ASN A 241 -15.81 -43.32 0.18
CA ASN A 241 -14.50 -43.35 0.84
C ASN A 241 -13.67 -42.06 0.59
N ASN A 242 -13.87 -41.39 -0.55
CA ASN A 242 -13.16 -40.14 -0.85
C ASN A 242 -13.76 -38.93 -0.12
N ILE A 243 -15.09 -38.93 0.10
CA ILE A 243 -15.78 -37.89 0.87
C ILE A 243 -15.40 -37.95 2.36
N ASN A 244 -15.25 -39.16 2.93
CA ASN A 244 -14.84 -39.33 4.33
C ASN A 244 -13.37 -38.97 4.60
N LYS A 245 -12.47 -39.06 3.60
CA LYS A 245 -11.10 -38.56 3.72
C LYS A 245 -11.04 -37.03 3.76
N LYS A 246 -11.86 -36.32 2.98
CA LYS A 246 -11.91 -34.84 2.99
C LYS A 246 -12.44 -34.26 4.31
N LYS A 247 -13.39 -34.94 4.98
CA LYS A 247 -13.91 -34.48 6.29
C LYS A 247 -12.97 -34.71 7.49
N LYS A 248 -11.99 -35.62 7.38
CA LYS A 248 -10.97 -35.82 8.43
C LYS A 248 -9.84 -34.79 8.39
N VAL A 249 -9.56 -34.18 7.25
CA VAL A 249 -8.51 -33.15 7.12
C VAL A 249 -9.01 -31.77 7.57
N SER A 250 -10.31 -31.48 7.45
CA SER A 250 -10.90 -30.22 7.91
C SER A 250 -11.06 -30.12 9.44
N ASN A 251 -11.12 -31.25 10.16
CA ASN A 251 -11.28 -31.28 11.62
C ASN A 251 -9.94 -31.35 12.39
N LEU A 252 -8.80 -31.21 11.70
CA LEU A 252 -7.46 -31.21 12.32
C LEU A 252 -6.82 -29.81 12.36
N PHE A 253 -7.54 -28.78 11.90
CA PHE A 253 -7.10 -27.38 11.82
C PHE A 253 -8.13 -26.40 12.45
N GLN A 254 -8.86 -26.86 13.47
CA GLN A 254 -9.58 -26.01 14.42
C GLN A 254 -9.02 -26.24 15.82
#